data_AF-A0A2R7JUD3-F1
#
_entry.id   AF-A0A2R7JUD3-F1
#
_cell.length_a   1.000
_cell.length_b   1.000
_cell.length_c   1.000
_cell.angle_alpha   90.00
_cell.angle_beta   90.00
_cell.angle_gamma   90.00
#
_symmetry.space_group_name_H-M   'P 1'
#
loop_
_entity.id
_entity.type
_entity.pdbx_description
1 polymer ?
#
loop_
_entity_poly.entity_id
_entity_poly.type
_entity_poly.pdbx_seq_one_letter_code
_entity_poly.pdbx_strand_id
1 'polypeptide(L)'
;MRTEYESEPIPGLPGLLPKGETILWQGSPDWRVLARTAFHTRLVTGYFAALTAFAIGNAAWHGVTGLADLSGVAITLAGAVIGVALLHLLAWATARATIYTLTDRRIVLRIGIALPKCINLPLRI
;
A
#
# COMPACT_ATOMS: atom_id res chain seq x y z
N MET A 1 5.41 4.09 35.11
CA MET A 1 4.76 2.90 34.51
C MET A 1 5.32 2.70 33.12
N ARG A 2 6.34 1.85 32.97
CA ARG A 2 6.84 1.40 31.66
C ARG A 2 6.08 0.12 31.36
N THR A 3 5.23 0.13 30.34
CA THR A 3 4.48 -1.04 29.89
C THR A 3 5.45 -2.13 29.43
N GLU A 4 5.36 -3.31 30.04
CA GLU A 4 6.16 -4.52 29.76
C GLU A 4 6.00 -5.08 28.32
N TYR A 5 5.34 -4.35 27.42
CA TYR A 5 4.88 -4.86 26.12
C TYR A 5 5.61 -4.31 24.90
N GLU A 6 6.58 -3.41 25.05
CA GLU A 6 7.20 -2.72 23.90
C GLU A 6 8.73 -2.73 23.88
N SER A 7 9.34 -3.86 24.18
CA SER A 7 10.67 -4.14 23.61
C SER A 7 10.50 -5.32 22.65
N GLU A 8 10.23 -5.02 21.37
CA GLU A 8 10.45 -6.00 20.31
C GLU A 8 11.99 -6.18 20.25
N PRO A 9 12.56 -7.30 20.73
CA PRO A 9 14.01 -7.43 20.82
C PRO A 9 14.65 -7.47 19.42
N ILE A 10 13.85 -7.83 18.40
CA ILE A 10 14.21 -7.82 16.99
C ILE A 10 13.01 -7.25 16.21
N PRO A 11 13.15 -6.14 15.47
CA PRO A 11 12.06 -5.55 14.70
C PRO A 11 11.35 -6.59 13.83
N GLY A 12 10.02 -6.67 13.92
CA GLY A 12 9.20 -7.59 13.12
C GLY A 12 9.06 -9.03 13.64
N LEU A 13 9.64 -9.37 14.79
CA LEU A 13 9.46 -10.67 15.44
C LEU A 13 8.77 -10.53 16.80
N PRO A 14 7.77 -11.38 17.12
CA PRO A 14 7.06 -11.32 18.40
C PRO A 14 7.92 -11.67 19.62
N GLY A 15 9.14 -12.20 19.42
CA GLY A 15 10.05 -12.59 20.48
C GLY A 15 11.40 -13.03 19.93
N LEU A 16 12.30 -13.44 20.83
CA LEU A 16 13.62 -13.94 20.46
C LEU A 16 13.53 -15.22 19.60
N LEU A 17 14.53 -15.38 18.74
CA LEU A 17 14.68 -16.60 17.94
C LEU A 17 14.90 -17.82 18.86
N PRO A 18 14.26 -18.96 18.58
CA PRO A 18 14.63 -20.25 19.17
C PRO A 18 16.13 -20.53 19.08
N LYS A 19 16.67 -21.27 20.06
CA LYS A 19 18.10 -21.62 20.09
C LYS A 19 18.49 -22.39 18.81
N GLY A 20 19.51 -21.88 18.12
CA GLY A 20 20.03 -22.45 16.87
C GLY A 20 19.24 -22.10 15.61
N GLU A 21 18.35 -21.10 15.66
CA GLU A 21 17.73 -20.47 14.49
C GLU A 21 18.48 -19.16 14.18
N THR A 22 18.74 -18.89 12.91
CA THR A 22 19.49 -17.70 12.46
C THR A 22 18.71 -16.93 11.41
N ILE A 23 18.75 -15.59 11.49
CA ILE A 23 18.15 -14.74 10.46
C ILE A 23 19.11 -14.69 9.27
N LEU A 24 18.61 -15.11 8.12
CA LEU A 24 19.33 -15.04 6.84
C LEU A 24 19.11 -13.69 6.17
N TRP A 25 17.89 -13.15 6.28
CA TRP A 25 17.54 -11.87 5.68
C TRP A 25 16.36 -11.23 6.41
N GLN A 26 16.35 -9.90 6.50
CA GLN A 26 15.23 -9.12 7.01
C GLN A 26 15.05 -7.85 6.18
N GLY A 27 13.82 -7.52 5.84
CA GLY A 27 13.53 -6.31 5.09
C GLY A 27 12.04 -6.01 4.96
N SER A 28 11.73 -4.84 4.41
CA SER A 28 10.36 -4.37 4.14
C SER A 28 10.13 -4.27 2.63
N PRO A 29 8.87 -4.42 2.17
CA PRO A 29 8.56 -4.28 0.75
C PRO A 29 8.73 -2.82 0.26
N ASP A 30 9.07 -2.65 -1.01
CA ASP A 30 9.06 -1.33 -1.66
C ASP A 30 7.60 -0.87 -1.88
N TRP A 31 7.25 0.26 -1.27
CA TRP A 31 5.92 0.86 -1.39
C TRP A 31 5.54 1.20 -2.83
N ARG A 32 6.50 1.54 -3.70
CA ARG A 32 6.25 1.85 -5.12
C ARG A 32 5.88 0.60 -5.91
N VAL A 33 6.39 -0.56 -5.49
CA VAL A 33 5.99 -1.85 -6.06
C VAL A 33 4.58 -2.15 -5.59
N LEU A 34 4.30 -2.07 -4.28
CA LEU A 34 2.96 -2.30 -3.73
C LEU A 34 1.90 -1.39 -4.34
N ALA A 35 2.20 -0.11 -4.53
CA ALA A 35 1.30 0.84 -5.17
C ALA A 35 0.86 0.36 -6.57
N ARG A 36 1.82 -0.13 -7.36
CA ARG A 36 1.57 -0.56 -8.74
C ARG A 36 0.97 -1.96 -8.85
N THR A 37 1.34 -2.87 -7.95
CA THR A 37 0.91 -4.28 -7.98
C THR A 37 -0.30 -4.52 -7.11
N ALA A 38 -0.18 -4.43 -5.78
CA ALA A 38 -1.24 -4.75 -4.83
C ALA A 38 -2.39 -3.72 -4.82
N PHE A 39 -2.07 -2.43 -4.98
CA PHE A 39 -3.06 -1.35 -4.98
C PHE A 39 -3.46 -0.88 -6.37
N HIS A 40 -2.92 -1.51 -7.43
CA HIS A 40 -3.30 -1.29 -8.82
C HIS A 40 -3.37 0.19 -9.27
N THR A 41 -2.51 1.07 -8.73
CA THR A 41 -2.58 2.52 -8.99
C THR A 41 -2.52 2.85 -10.48
N ARG A 42 -1.76 2.09 -11.28
CA ARG A 42 -1.70 2.25 -12.73
C ARG A 42 -3.05 2.03 -13.42
N LEU A 43 -3.79 1.00 -13.03
CA LEU A 43 -5.11 0.71 -13.60
C LEU A 43 -6.12 1.78 -13.18
N VAL A 44 -6.09 2.19 -11.91
CA VAL A 44 -6.97 3.25 -11.39
C VAL A 44 -6.69 4.58 -12.07
N THR A 45 -5.42 4.97 -12.23
CA THR A 45 -5.03 6.17 -12.97
C THR A 45 -5.48 6.09 -14.43
N GLY A 46 -5.30 4.96 -15.11
CA GLY A 46 -5.76 4.77 -16.49
C GLY A 46 -7.28 4.89 -16.63
N TYR A 47 -8.03 4.32 -15.69
CA TYR A 47 -9.48 4.41 -15.63
C TYR A 47 -9.96 5.87 -15.49
N PHE A 48 -9.40 6.60 -14.51
CA PHE A 48 -9.75 8.01 -14.33
C PHE A 48 -9.29 8.88 -15.49
N ALA A 49 -8.15 8.59 -16.11
CA ALA A 49 -7.70 9.31 -17.30
C ALA A 49 -8.72 9.16 -18.46
N ALA A 50 -9.26 7.96 -18.65
CA ALA A 50 -10.33 7.72 -19.63
C ALA A 50 -11.62 8.49 -19.28
N LEU A 51 -12.03 8.49 -18.00
CA LEU A 51 -13.20 9.26 -17.56
C LEU A 51 -13.02 10.76 -17.72
N THR A 52 -11.86 11.30 -17.37
CA THR A 52 -11.55 12.73 -17.54
C THR A 52 -11.54 13.10 -19.02
N ALA A 53 -10.94 12.29 -19.88
CA ALA A 53 -10.97 12.52 -21.34
C ALA A 53 -12.40 12.50 -21.89
N PHE A 54 -13.23 11.57 -21.44
CA PHE A 54 -14.65 11.52 -21.79
C PHE A 54 -15.40 12.77 -21.33
N ALA A 55 -15.19 13.20 -20.08
CA ALA A 55 -15.83 14.41 -19.54
C ALA A 55 -15.42 15.68 -20.31
N ILE A 56 -14.15 15.79 -20.70
CA ILE A 56 -13.66 16.90 -21.53
C ILE A 56 -14.32 16.87 -22.91
N GLY A 57 -14.38 15.70 -23.56
CA GLY A 57 -15.03 15.54 -24.86
C GLY A 57 -16.51 15.91 -24.81
N ASN A 58 -17.22 15.52 -23.75
CA ASN A 58 -18.61 15.89 -23.54
C ASN A 58 -18.79 17.41 -23.37
N ALA A 59 -17.95 18.06 -22.55
CA ALA A 59 -17.99 19.51 -22.37
C ALA A 59 -17.71 20.26 -23.68
N ALA A 60 -16.74 19.79 -24.47
CA ALA A 60 -16.43 20.37 -25.77
C ALA A 60 -17.59 20.21 -26.78
N TRP A 61 -18.27 19.07 -26.77
CA TRP A 61 -19.40 18.78 -27.65
C TRP A 61 -20.61 19.68 -27.39
N HIS A 62 -20.92 19.95 -26.12
CA HIS A 62 -22.01 20.83 -25.72
C HIS A 62 -21.68 22.33 -25.80
N GLY A 63 -20.40 22.66 -26.01
CA GLY A 63 -19.89 24.03 -25.96
C GLY A 63 -19.63 24.47 -24.52
N VAL A 64 -18.49 25.12 -24.30
CA VAL A 64 -18.10 25.66 -22.99
C VAL A 64 -18.34 27.17 -23.00
N THR A 65 -19.32 27.61 -22.23
CA THR A 65 -19.71 29.04 -22.13
C THR A 65 -19.27 29.64 -20.81
N GLY A 66 -19.08 28.82 -19.78
CA GLY A 66 -18.57 29.25 -18.49
C GLY A 66 -17.91 28.13 -17.67
N LEU A 67 -17.34 28.49 -16.53
CA LEU A 67 -16.66 27.54 -15.64
C LEU A 67 -17.59 26.44 -15.08
N ALA A 68 -18.89 26.72 -14.99
CA ALA A 68 -19.87 25.75 -14.52
C ALA A 68 -19.95 24.50 -15.44
N ASP A 69 -19.71 24.67 -16.74
CA ASP A 69 -19.74 23.60 -17.75
C ASP A 69 -18.56 22.62 -17.56
N LEU A 70 -17.51 23.04 -16.85
CA LEU A 70 -16.33 22.23 -16.53
C LEU A 70 -16.43 21.54 -15.17
N SER A 71 -17.51 21.72 -14.42
CA SER A 71 -17.70 21.13 -13.09
C SER A 71 -17.54 19.60 -13.08
N GLY A 72 -18.08 18.91 -14.09
CA GLY A 72 -17.94 17.45 -14.24
C GLY A 72 -16.49 17.01 -14.47
N VAL A 73 -15.72 17.78 -15.25
CA VAL A 73 -14.28 17.54 -15.46
C VAL A 73 -13.53 17.75 -14.15
N ALA A 74 -13.82 18.86 -13.45
CA ALA A 74 -13.17 19.21 -12.18
C ALA A 74 -13.43 18.16 -11.09
N ILE A 75 -14.67 17.72 -10.91
CA ILE A 75 -15.04 16.69 -9.93
C ILE A 75 -14.36 15.36 -10.26
N THR A 76 -14.36 14.97 -11.53
CA THR A 76 -13.72 13.72 -11.98
C THR A 76 -12.21 13.76 -11.72
N LEU A 77 -11.55 14.87 -12.06
CA LEU A 77 -10.12 15.04 -11.83
C LEU A 77 -9.78 15.09 -10.34
N ALA A 78 -10.58 15.78 -9.53
CA ALA A 78 -10.40 15.81 -8.08
C ALA A 78 -10.53 14.40 -7.48
N GLY A 79 -11.55 13.65 -7.89
CA GLY A 79 -11.72 12.24 -7.49
C GLY A 79 -10.54 11.37 -7.90
N ALA A 80 -10.00 11.56 -9.11
CA ALA A 80 -8.81 10.87 -9.59
C ALA A 80 -7.59 11.15 -8.71
N VAL A 81 -7.31 12.42 -8.44
CA VAL A 81 -6.16 12.85 -7.62
C VAL A 81 -6.29 12.31 -6.20
N ILE A 82 -7.44 12.49 -5.57
CA ILE A 82 -7.68 12.04 -4.19
C ILE A 82 -7.60 10.51 -4.12
N GLY A 83 -8.29 9.79 -5.01
CA GLY A 83 -8.30 8.33 -5.02
C GLY A 83 -6.90 7.74 -5.23
N VAL A 84 -6.16 8.24 -6.22
CA VAL A 84 -4.79 7.77 -6.49
C VAL A 84 -3.86 8.13 -5.32
N ALA A 85 -3.99 9.32 -4.73
CA ALA A 85 -3.21 9.72 -3.56
C ALA A 85 -3.48 8.80 -2.35
N LEU A 86 -4.75 8.47 -2.08
CA LEU A 86 -5.11 7.54 -1.00
C LEU A 86 -4.53 6.14 -1.21
N LEU A 87 -4.52 5.63 -2.45
CA LEU A 87 -3.89 4.35 -2.75
C LEU A 87 -2.37 4.38 -2.55
N HIS A 88 -1.71 5.49 -2.90
CA HIS A 88 -0.28 5.66 -2.61
C HIS A 88 -0.02 5.75 -1.11
N LEU A 89 -0.87 6.45 -0.36
CA LEU A 89 -0.78 6.54 1.09
C LEU A 89 -0.94 5.17 1.75
N LEU A 90 -1.91 4.37 1.30
CA LEU A 90 -2.11 3.00 1.77
C LEU A 90 -0.90 2.12 1.44
N ALA A 91 -0.39 2.17 0.22
CA ALA A 91 0.80 1.42 -0.17
C ALA A 91 2.02 1.77 0.69
N TRP A 92 2.22 3.06 0.96
CA TRP A 92 3.27 3.55 1.84
C TRP A 92 3.09 3.09 3.28
N ALA A 93 1.87 3.20 3.83
CA ALA A 93 1.57 2.77 5.18
C ALA A 93 1.75 1.25 5.34
N THR A 94 1.27 0.46 4.38
CA THR A 94 1.46 -0.99 4.35
C THR A 94 2.95 -1.36 4.31
N ALA A 95 3.74 -0.70 3.46
CA ALA A 95 5.16 -0.97 3.37
C ALA A 95 5.91 -0.70 4.68
N ARG A 96 5.57 0.41 5.35
CA ARG A 96 6.17 0.75 6.65
C ARG A 96 5.75 -0.17 7.78
N ALA A 97 4.54 -0.72 7.73
CA ALA A 97 4.03 -1.64 8.74
C ALA A 97 4.42 -3.10 8.47
N THR A 98 5.08 -3.40 7.34
CA THR A 98 5.39 -4.76 6.94
C THR A 98 6.88 -5.07 7.09
N ILE A 99 7.19 -6.17 7.76
CA ILE A 99 8.55 -6.71 7.87
C ILE A 99 8.52 -8.19 7.51
N TYR A 100 9.43 -8.57 6.61
CA TYR A 100 9.69 -9.96 6.24
C TYR A 100 11.00 -10.38 6.88
N THR A 101 10.99 -11.51 7.58
CA THR A 101 12.17 -12.12 8.19
C THR A 101 12.31 -13.54 7.66
N LEU A 102 13.40 -13.81 6.96
CA LEU A 102 13.78 -15.14 6.50
C LEU A 102 14.80 -15.72 7.48
N THR A 103 14.52 -16.91 7.98
CA THR A 103 15.44 -17.70 8.80
C THR A 103 15.87 -18.96 8.07
N ASP A 104 16.78 -19.74 8.66
CA ASP A 104 17.18 -21.05 8.17
C ASP A 104 16.07 -22.11 8.22
N ARG A 105 14.95 -21.82 8.89
CA ARG A 105 13.84 -22.78 9.08
C ARG A 105 12.49 -22.31 8.54
N ARG A 106 12.26 -21.00 8.48
CA ARG A 106 10.94 -20.43 8.17
C ARG A 106 11.02 -19.01 7.62
N ILE A 107 9.93 -18.58 7.03
CA ILE A 107 9.66 -17.19 6.67
C ILE A 107 8.60 -16.65 7.62
N VAL A 108 8.93 -15.57 8.32
CA VAL A 108 8.00 -14.83 9.16
C VAL A 108 7.62 -13.55 8.44
N LEU A 109 6.32 -13.36 8.21
CA LEU A 109 5.76 -12.17 7.61
C LEU A 109 4.92 -11.44 8.66
N ARG A 110 5.38 -10.28 9.12
CA ARG A 110 4.55 -9.37 9.93
C ARG A 110 3.93 -8.35 8.99
N ILE A 111 2.62 -8.41 8.83
CA ILE A 111 1.87 -7.56 7.89
C ILE A 111 0.67 -6.97 8.62
N GLY A 112 0.35 -5.70 8.36
CA GLY A 112 -0.90 -5.06 8.80
C GLY A 112 -0.66 -3.70 9.43
N ILE A 113 -1.48 -2.72 9.06
CA ILE A 113 -1.36 -1.32 9.56
C ILE A 113 -2.01 -1.19 10.93
N ALA A 114 -3.32 -1.50 11.03
CA ALA A 114 -4.08 -1.33 12.27
C ALA A 114 -4.06 -2.59 13.16
N LEU A 115 -4.06 -3.78 12.54
CA LEU A 115 -4.03 -5.08 13.22
C LEU A 115 -2.87 -5.90 12.65
N PRO A 116 -1.65 -5.77 13.20
CA PRO A 116 -0.50 -6.52 12.73
C PRO A 116 -0.71 -8.02 12.95
N LYS A 117 -0.56 -8.81 11.89
CA LYS A 117 -0.58 -10.27 11.93
C LYS A 117 0.79 -10.82 11.57
N CYS A 118 1.28 -11.77 12.37
CA CYS A 118 2.48 -12.53 12.07
C CYS A 118 2.07 -13.87 11.44
N ILE A 119 2.52 -14.11 10.21
CA ILE A 119 2.35 -15.38 9.50
C ILE A 119 3.69 -16.09 9.50
N ASN A 120 3.69 -17.37 9.83
CA ASN A 120 4.89 -18.19 9.92
C ASN A 120 4.80 -19.36 8.94
N LEU A 121 5.69 -19.40 7.96
CA LEU A 121 5.71 -20.40 6.91
C LEU A 121 6.99 -21.24 7.00
N PRO A 122 6.92 -22.56 7.25
CA PRO A 122 8.10 -23.42 7.25
C PRO A 122 8.68 -23.56 5.84
N LEU A 123 10.01 -23.65 5.73
CA LEU A 123 10.70 -23.83 4.44
C LEU A 123 10.62 -25.27 3.91
N ARG A 124 10.37 -26.24 4.80
CA ARG A 124 10.18 -27.65 4.46
C ARG A 124 8.70 -27.99 4.64
N ILE A 125 8.14 -28.67 3.62
CA ILE A 125 6.79 -29.23 3.64
C ILE A 125 6.81 -30.53 4.44
#